data_AF-A0A508AT63-F1
#
_entry.id   AF-A0A508AT63-F1
#
_cell.length_a   1.000
_cell.length_b   1.000
_cell.length_c   1.000
_cell.angle_alpha   90.00
_cell.angle_beta   90.00
_cell.angle_gamma   90.00
#
_symmetry.space_group_name_H-M   'P 1'
#
loop_
_entity.id
_entity.type
_entity.pdbx_description
1 polymer ?
#
loop_
_entity_poly.entity_id
_entity_poly.type
_entity_poly.pdbx_seq_one_letter_code
_entity_poly.pdbx_strand_id
1 'polypeptide(L)' 'MTQWYYNDPARGQVGPLDGDRLREAWQRRELAADTLAWREGMSQWQPLSQL' A
#
# COMPACT_ATOMS: atom_id res chain seq x y z
N MET A 1 -0.58 13.94 -7.79
CA MET A 1 -0.43 12.46 -7.83
C MET A 1 -0.04 12.04 -6.43
N THR A 2 -0.85 11.26 -5.74
CA THR A 2 -0.56 10.86 -4.35
C THR A 2 0.41 9.69 -4.37
N GLN A 3 1.55 9.84 -3.70
CA GLN A 3 2.51 8.75 -3.56
C GLN A 3 2.02 7.76 -2.51
N TRP A 4 2.00 6.50 -2.90
CA TRP A 4 1.63 5.36 -2.05
C TRP A 4 2.84 4.47 -1.79
N TYR A 5 2.81 3.87 -0.61
CA TYR A 5 3.81 2.93 -0.15
C TYR A 5 3.08 1.79 0.55
N TYR A 6 3.62 0.57 0.44
CA TYR A 6 3.15 -0.56 1.24
C TYR A 6 4.33 -1.29 1.88
N ASN A 7 4.09 -1.96 2.99
CA ASN A 7 5.09 -2.77 3.67
C ASN A 7 4.95 -4.23 3.24
N ASP A 8 5.93 -4.71 2.49
CA ASP A 8 6.07 -6.09 2.07
C ASP A 8 6.94 -6.87 3.09
N PRO A 9 6.51 -8.05 3.56
CA PRO A 9 7.30 -8.84 4.51
C PRO A 9 8.67 -9.29 3.97
N ALA A 10 8.80 -9.47 2.65
CA ALA A 10 10.03 -9.95 2.01
C ALA A 10 10.95 -8.81 1.55
N ARG A 11 10.40 -7.63 1.25
CA ARG A 11 11.13 -6.50 0.66
C ARG A 11 11.20 -5.26 1.57
N GLY A 12 10.41 -5.21 2.63
CA GLY A 12 10.23 -4.04 3.49
C GLY A 12 9.31 -3.00 2.84
N GLN A 13 9.62 -1.72 3.00
CA GLN A 13 8.85 -0.64 2.37
C GLN A 13 9.03 -0.66 0.84
N VAL A 14 7.92 -0.79 0.11
CA VAL A 14 7.88 -0.73 -1.35
C VAL A 14 7.14 0.53 -1.80
N GLY A 15 7.82 1.36 -2.60
CA GLY A 15 7.30 2.57 -3.22
C GLY A 15 8.39 3.57 -3.56
N PRO A 16 8.04 4.80 -4.00
CA PRO A 16 6.68 5.32 -4.21
C PRO A 16 5.97 4.67 -5.41
N LEU A 17 4.66 4.48 -5.27
CA LEU A 17 3.75 3.95 -6.29
C LEU A 17 2.60 4.94 -6.49
N ASP A 18 1.98 4.91 -7.67
CA ASP A 18 0.68 5.56 -7.86
C ASP A 18 -0.46 4.76 -7.19
N GLY A 19 -1.53 5.46 -6.83
CA GLY A 19 -2.71 4.83 -6.22
C GLY A 19 -3.34 3.74 -7.09
N ASP A 20 -3.31 3.92 -8.41
CA ASP A 20 -3.78 2.90 -9.36
C ASP A 20 -2.93 1.63 -9.32
N ARG A 21 -1.61 1.74 -9.14
CA ARG A 21 -0.72 0.57 -9.02
C ARG A 21 -1.00 -0.23 -7.76
N LEU A 22 -1.23 0.46 -6.63
CA LEU A 22 -1.59 -0.19 -5.38
C LEU A 22 -2.94 -0.92 -5.50
N ARG A 23 -3.93 -0.26 -6.15
CA ARG A 23 -5.25 -0.86 -6.40
C ARG A 23 -5.16 -2.07 -7.33
N GLU A 24 -4.33 -2.02 -8.38
CA GLU A 24 -4.11 -3.15 -9.27
C GLU A 24 -3.50 -4.33 -8.51
N ALA A 25 -2.47 -4.10 -7.70
CA ALA A 25 -1.84 -5.14 -6.87
C ALA A 25 -2.83 -5.76 -5.85
N TRP A 26 -3.69 -4.93 -5.26
CA TRP A 26 -4.79 -5.40 -4.41
C TRP A 26 -5.80 -6.27 -5.17
N GLN A 27 -6.26 -5.83 -6.33
CA GLN A 27 -7.20 -6.59 -7.17
C GLN A 27 -6.62 -7.92 -7.64
N ARG A 28 -5.31 -7.95 -7.89
CA ARG A 28 -4.55 -9.16 -8.27
C ARG A 28 -4.29 -10.10 -7.09
N ARG A 29 -4.70 -9.72 -5.87
CA ARG A 29 -4.40 -10.42 -4.61
C ARG A 29 -2.90 -10.63 -4.36
N GLU A 30 -2.08 -9.71 -4.87
CA GLU A 30 -0.65 -9.63 -4.56
C GLU A 30 -0.41 -8.99 -3.19
N LEU A 31 -1.36 -8.17 -2.72
CA LEU A 31 -1.36 -7.57 -1.39
C LEU A 31 -2.46 -8.19 -0.53
N ALA A 32 -2.16 -8.44 0.74
CA ALA A 32 -3.09 -9.02 1.70
C ALA A 32 -3.81 -7.92 2.49
N ALA A 33 -4.98 -8.24 3.06
CA ALA A 33 -5.82 -7.29 3.79
C ALA A 33 -5.15 -6.65 5.01
N ASP A 34 -4.19 -7.37 5.60
CA ASP A 34 -3.33 -6.94 6.70
C ASP A 34 -2.08 -6.18 6.23
N THR A 35 -1.82 -6.13 4.92
CA THR A 35 -0.67 -5.38 4.39
C THR A 35 -0.81 -3.91 4.72
N LEU A 36 0.18 -3.38 5.44
CA LEU A 36 0.22 -1.98 5.82
C LEU A 36 0.53 -1.12 4.60
N ALA A 37 -0.35 -0.19 4.29
CA ALA A 37 -0.17 0.83 3.27
C ALA A 37 -0.17 2.22 3.91
N TRP A 38 0.58 3.13 3.29
CA TRP A 38 0.64 4.53 3.66
C TRP A 38 0.63 5.38 2.40
N ARG A 39 0.05 6.57 2.50
CA ARG A 39 0.06 7.55 1.42
C ARG A 39 0.34 8.94 1.97
N GLU A 40 0.83 9.81 1.10
CA GLU A 40 1.01 11.21 1.42
C GLU A 40 -0.30 11.82 1.99
N GLY A 41 -0.21 12.39 3.19
CA GLY A 41 -1.35 12.93 3.94
C GLY A 41 -1.93 12.00 5.02
N MET A 42 -1.50 10.75 5.13
CA MET A 42 -1.83 9.88 6.28
C MET A 42 -0.92 10.12 7.48
N SER A 43 -1.48 10.12 8.68
CA SER A 43 -0.72 10.24 9.92
C SER A 43 0.14 9.00 10.23
N GLN A 44 -0.31 7.82 9.81
CA GLN A 44 0.33 6.54 10.09
C GLN A 44 -0.01 5.49 9.03
N TRP A 45 0.80 4.42 8.99
CA TRP A 45 0.52 3.24 8.18
C TRP A 45 -0.78 2.58 8.63
N GLN A 46 -1.59 2.17 7.66
CA GLN A 46 -2.87 1.50 7.92
C GLN A 46 -2.98 0.24 7.05
N PRO A 47 -3.50 -0.87 7.57
CA PRO A 47 -3.82 -2.05 6.77
C PRO A 47 -4.71 -1.68 5.57
N LEU A 48 -4.50 -2.32 4.42
CA LEU A 48 -5.33 -2.11 3.22
C LEU A 48 -6.82 -2.35 3.48
N SER A 49 -7.17 -3.23 4.42
CA SER A 49 -8.56 -3.45 4.84
C SER A 49 -9.21 -2.26 5.57
N GLN A 50 -8.41 -1.33 6.10
CA GLN A 50 -8.88 -0.13 6.80
C GLN A 50 -8.92 1.13 5.92
N LEU A 51 -8.58 0.99 4.63
CA LEU A 51 -8.48 2.06 3.65
C LEU A 51 -9.62 2.03 2.62
#